data_AF-A0A1U8L5I9-F1
#
_entry.id   AF-A0A1U8L5I9-F1
#
_cell.length_a   1.000
_cell.length_b   1.000
_cell.length_c   1.000
_cell.angle_alpha   90.00
_cell.angle_beta   90.00
_cell.angle_gamma   90.00
#
_symmetry.space_group_name_H-M   'P 1'
#
loop_
_entity.id
_entity.type
_entity.pdbx_description
1 polymer ?
#
loop_
_entity_poly.entity_id
_entity_poly.type
_entity_poly.pdbx_seq_one_letter_code
_entity_poly.pdbx_strand_id
1 'polypeptide(L)'
;MGKPKHYRPPGKKKEGNAARYVTRSQAIKILQVSLSDFRKLCIHKGVFPREPKKKVKGNHHTYYHLKDVMYILHDPLLEKFREIRAYQRKIKKAKAKTNDELAKLLLSRAPSYRLDMVIRDRVIENEYLGLRNGILDQSAILLSSHGCLTCMNCKILKVL
;
A
#
# COMPACT_ATOMS: atom_id res chain seq x y z
N MET A 1 -15.04 34.87 24.93
CA MET A 1 -16.27 34.04 24.86
C MET A 1 -15.91 32.68 24.27
N GLY A 2 -15.95 31.60 25.06
CA GLY A 2 -15.64 30.26 24.58
C GLY A 2 -16.80 29.70 23.74
N LYS A 3 -16.51 29.08 22.59
CA LYS A 3 -17.54 28.45 21.75
C LYS A 3 -18.29 27.37 22.55
N PRO A 4 -19.62 27.24 22.41
CA PRO A 4 -20.39 26.24 23.14
C PRO A 4 -19.97 24.82 22.74
N LYS A 5 -19.82 23.93 23.74
CA LYS A 5 -19.54 22.51 23.52
C LYS A 5 -20.79 21.84 22.95
N HIS A 6 -20.78 21.44 21.69
CA HIS A 6 -21.87 20.65 21.12
C HIS A 6 -22.03 19.32 21.86
N TYR A 7 -23.23 19.04 22.37
CA TYR A 7 -23.57 17.74 22.95
C TYR A 7 -23.37 16.63 21.91
N ARG A 8 -22.76 15.53 22.35
CA ARG A 8 -22.41 14.41 21.48
C ARG A 8 -22.90 13.11 22.09
N PRO A 9 -23.69 12.31 21.36
CA PRO A 9 -24.19 11.05 21.89
C PRO A 9 -23.03 10.10 22.24
N PRO A 10 -23.10 9.44 23.40
CA PRO A 10 -22.06 8.51 23.86
C PRO A 10 -21.99 7.33 22.88
N GLY A 11 -20.86 7.22 22.17
CA GLY A 11 -20.59 6.10 21.26
C GLY A 11 -19.87 6.46 19.96
N LYS A 12 -20.08 7.65 19.41
CA LYS A 12 -19.37 8.08 18.19
C LYS A 12 -18.11 8.84 18.56
N LYS A 13 -16.94 8.22 18.75
CA LYS A 13 -15.67 8.95 18.98
C LYS A 13 -15.08 9.44 17.64
N LYS A 14 -15.56 10.57 17.06
CA LYS A 14 -14.97 11.17 15.83
C LYS A 14 -13.83 12.17 16.12
N GLU A 15 -13.38 12.30 17.36
CA GLU A 15 -12.32 13.23 17.75
C GLU A 15 -11.23 12.51 18.57
N GLY A 16 -9.99 12.99 18.47
CA GLY A 16 -8.83 12.42 19.16
C GLY A 16 -8.20 11.21 18.45
N ASN A 17 -7.46 10.38 19.19
CA ASN A 17 -6.71 9.25 18.65
C ASN A 17 -7.58 8.24 17.88
N ALA A 18 -8.86 8.10 18.25
CA ALA A 18 -9.81 7.22 17.57
C ALA A 18 -10.10 7.65 16.11
N ALA A 19 -9.97 8.94 15.79
CA ALA A 19 -10.15 9.46 14.44
C ALA A 19 -8.86 9.47 13.63
N ARG A 20 -7.70 9.56 14.29
CA ARG A 20 -6.39 9.68 13.64
C ARG A 20 -5.80 8.35 13.19
N TYR A 21 -6.16 7.26 13.87
CA TYR A 21 -5.58 5.95 13.64
C TYR A 21 -6.65 4.93 13.27
N VAL A 22 -6.28 4.02 12.37
CA VAL A 22 -7.08 2.88 11.95
C VAL A 22 -6.31 1.59 12.18
N THR A 23 -7.01 0.50 12.52
CA THR A 23 -6.35 -0.80 12.62
C THR A 23 -6.09 -1.38 11.24
N ARG A 24 -5.11 -2.29 11.13
CA ARG A 24 -4.80 -3.03 9.89
C ARG A 24 -6.06 -3.59 9.21
N SER A 25 -6.94 -4.25 9.98
CA SER A 25 -8.17 -4.84 9.44
C SER A 25 -9.15 -3.79 8.91
N GLN A 26 -9.19 -2.59 9.50
CA GLN A 26 -9.98 -1.48 9.00
C GLN A 26 -9.39 -0.90 7.72
N ALA A 27 -8.06 -0.70 7.67
CA ALA A 27 -7.38 -0.22 6.47
C ALA A 27 -7.61 -1.13 5.26
N ILE A 28 -7.51 -2.45 5.46
CA ILE A 28 -7.78 -3.45 4.42
C ILE A 28 -9.22 -3.36 3.91
N LYS A 29 -10.20 -3.17 4.82
CA LYS A 29 -11.61 -3.01 4.44
C LYS A 29 -11.86 -1.73 3.64
N ILE A 30 -11.24 -0.61 4.04
CA ILE A 30 -11.33 0.67 3.33
C ILE A 30 -10.75 0.55 1.92
N LEU A 31 -9.55 -0.03 1.80
CA LEU A 31 -8.84 -0.16 0.53
C LEU A 31 -9.37 -1.31 -0.35
N GLN A 32 -10.23 -2.19 0.18
CA GLN A 32 -10.82 -3.34 -0.53
C GLN A 32 -9.79 -4.29 -1.18
N VAL A 33 -8.62 -4.44 -0.55
CA VAL A 33 -7.53 -5.29 -1.03
C VAL A 33 -7.37 -6.54 -0.16
N SER A 34 -6.55 -7.49 -0.63
CA SER A 34 -6.13 -8.62 0.21
C SER A 34 -5.04 -8.21 1.20
N LEU A 35 -4.75 -9.03 2.21
CA LEU A 35 -3.65 -8.77 3.16
C LEU A 35 -2.27 -8.73 2.46
N SER A 36 -2.05 -9.59 1.46
CA SER A 36 -0.79 -9.61 0.71
C SER A 36 -0.61 -8.34 -0.13
N ASP A 37 -1.67 -7.90 -0.80
CA ASP A 37 -1.61 -6.70 -1.65
C ASP A 37 -1.50 -5.44 -0.79
N PHE A 38 -2.17 -5.39 0.37
CA PHE A 38 -2.02 -4.32 1.34
C PHE A 38 -0.56 -4.16 1.79
N ARG A 39 0.14 -5.27 2.10
CA ARG A 39 1.56 -5.21 2.46
C ARG A 39 2.43 -4.66 1.32
N LYS A 40 2.20 -5.12 0.08
CA LYS A 40 2.93 -4.62 -1.10
C LYS A 40 2.70 -3.13 -1.32
N LEU A 41 1.44 -2.67 -1.21
CA LEU A 41 1.08 -1.26 -1.32
C LEU A 41 1.73 -0.42 -0.23
N CYS A 42 1.72 -0.89 1.02
CA CYS A 42 2.42 -0.21 2.12
C CYS A 42 3.93 -0.10 1.85
N ILE A 43 4.56 -1.15 1.33
CA ILE A 43 5.97 -1.11 0.94
C ILE A 43 6.21 -0.13 -0.20
N HIS A 44 5.36 -0.12 -1.24
CA HIS A 44 5.48 0.80 -2.38
C HIS A 44 5.17 2.25 -2.06
N LYS A 45 4.34 2.53 -1.06
CA LYS A 45 4.04 3.91 -0.63
C LYS A 45 4.81 4.35 0.62
N GLY A 46 5.59 3.45 1.24
CA GLY A 46 6.40 3.78 2.41
C GLY A 46 5.54 4.02 3.66
N VAL A 47 4.37 3.37 3.73
CA VAL A 47 3.43 3.52 4.83
C VAL A 47 3.76 2.46 5.89
N PHE A 48 4.27 2.92 7.01
CA PHE A 48 4.67 2.07 8.12
C PHE A 48 3.64 2.09 9.25
N PRO A 49 3.54 1.00 10.02
CA PRO A 49 2.72 0.99 11.21
C PRO A 49 3.20 2.03 12.24
N ARG A 50 2.27 2.51 13.06
CA ARG A 50 2.49 3.54 14.07
C ARG A 50 1.97 3.10 15.41
N GLU A 51 2.62 3.55 16.47
CA GLU A 51 2.20 3.28 17.85
C GLU A 51 1.46 4.49 18.43
N PRO A 52 0.12 4.42 18.55
CA PRO A 52 -0.64 5.53 19.12
C PRO A 52 -0.44 5.56 20.65
N LYS A 53 -0.32 6.78 21.20
CA LYS A 53 -0.19 7.00 22.66
C LYS A 53 -1.28 6.33 23.49
N LYS A 54 -2.51 6.24 22.95
CA LYS A 54 -3.63 5.50 23.54
C LYS A 54 -4.24 4.57 22.50
N LYS A 55 -4.11 3.25 22.71
CA LYS A 55 -4.64 2.21 21.82
C LYS A 55 -6.13 1.99 22.09
N VAL A 56 -6.99 2.35 21.14
CA VAL A 56 -8.45 2.36 21.33
C VAL A 56 -9.07 0.96 21.24
N LYS A 57 -8.49 0.07 20.42
CA LYS A 57 -9.03 -1.28 20.16
C LYS A 57 -8.23 -2.42 20.81
N GLY A 58 -7.30 -2.11 21.70
CA GLY A 58 -6.43 -3.09 22.36
C GLY A 58 -4.99 -3.10 21.82
N ASN A 59 -4.13 -3.87 22.51
CA ASN A 59 -2.67 -3.81 22.37
C ASN A 59 -2.13 -4.61 21.17
N HIS A 60 -2.78 -5.73 20.83
CA HIS A 60 -2.33 -6.68 19.79
C HIS A 60 -2.58 -6.21 18.35
N HIS A 61 -3.15 -5.01 18.15
CA HIS A 61 -3.44 -4.49 16.83
C HIS A 61 -2.34 -3.55 16.33
N THR A 62 -1.99 -3.75 15.07
CA THR A 62 -1.18 -2.80 14.31
C THR A 62 -2.06 -1.62 13.86
N TYR A 63 -1.62 -0.41 14.14
CA TYR A 63 -2.30 0.82 13.75
C TYR A 63 -1.57 1.54 12.63
N TYR A 64 -2.33 2.22 11.78
CA TYR A 64 -1.87 3.08 10.70
C TYR A 64 -2.55 4.44 10.86
N HIS A 65 -1.97 5.50 10.31
CA HIS A 65 -2.67 6.78 10.25
C HIS A 65 -3.78 6.72 9.20
N LEU A 66 -4.92 7.36 9.52
CA LEU A 66 -6.01 7.50 8.57
C LEU A 66 -5.56 8.28 7.33
N LYS A 67 -4.73 9.32 7.51
CA LYS A 67 -4.17 10.13 6.40
C LYS A 67 -3.41 9.28 5.39
N ASP A 68 -2.53 8.41 5.87
CA ASP A 68 -1.72 7.53 5.01
C ASP A 68 -2.59 6.50 4.26
N VAL A 69 -3.64 5.99 4.90
CA VAL A 69 -4.59 5.07 4.26
C VAL A 69 -5.43 5.80 3.19
N MET A 70 -5.84 7.04 3.45
CA MET A 70 -6.51 7.87 2.43
C MET A 70 -5.57 8.21 1.27
N TYR A 71 -4.29 8.45 1.56
CA TYR A 71 -3.29 8.67 0.51
C TYR A 71 -3.15 7.45 -0.42
N ILE A 72 -3.09 6.23 0.14
CA ILE A 72 -3.10 5.00 -0.67
C ILE A 72 -4.43 4.85 -1.44
N LEU A 73 -5.56 5.26 -0.85
CA LEU A 73 -6.88 5.12 -1.47
C LEU A 73 -6.99 5.89 -2.79
N HIS A 74 -6.37 7.06 -2.87
CA HIS A 74 -6.37 7.90 -4.07
C HIS A 74 -5.24 7.59 -5.05
N ASP A 75 -4.50 6.50 -4.81
CA ASP A 75 -3.35 6.15 -5.62
C ASP A 75 -3.74 5.29 -6.84
N PRO A 76 -3.29 5.63 -8.07
CA PRO A 76 -3.63 4.86 -9.27
C PRO A 76 -3.09 3.42 -9.23
N LEU A 77 -2.04 3.15 -8.44
CA LEU A 77 -1.51 1.80 -8.27
C LEU A 77 -2.56 0.87 -7.63
N LEU A 78 -3.40 1.38 -6.73
CA LEU A 78 -4.44 0.60 -6.05
C LEU A 78 -5.40 -0.02 -7.06
N GLU A 79 -5.80 0.74 -8.07
CA GLU A 79 -6.68 0.27 -9.14
C GLU A 79 -6.02 -0.85 -9.96
N LYS A 80 -4.73 -0.71 -10.27
CA LYS A 80 -3.96 -1.76 -10.95
C LYS A 80 -3.90 -3.07 -10.16
N PHE A 81 -3.69 -3.01 -8.85
CA PHE A 81 -3.77 -4.22 -8.01
C PHE A 81 -5.16 -4.87 -8.04
N ARG A 82 -6.23 -4.07 -8.07
CA ARG A 82 -7.61 -4.59 -8.17
C ARG A 82 -7.88 -5.22 -9.54
N GLU A 83 -7.43 -4.60 -10.63
CA GLU A 83 -7.50 -5.13 -11.99
C GLU A 83 -6.79 -6.48 -12.09
N ILE A 84 -5.54 -6.56 -11.61
CA ILE A 84 -4.73 -7.78 -11.62
C ILE A 84 -5.41 -8.90 -10.84
N ARG A 85 -5.93 -8.58 -9.63
CA ARG A 85 -6.65 -9.57 -8.82
C ARG A 85 -7.93 -10.06 -9.51
N ALA A 86 -8.68 -9.17 -10.15
CA ALA A 86 -9.86 -9.55 -10.93
C ALA A 86 -9.48 -10.44 -12.10
N TYR A 87 -8.36 -10.14 -12.78
CA TYR A 87 -7.84 -10.93 -13.89
C TYR A 87 -7.36 -12.32 -13.45
N GLN A 88 -6.66 -12.40 -12.32
CA GLN A 88 -6.26 -13.67 -11.71
C GLN A 88 -7.48 -14.56 -11.39
N ARG A 89 -8.60 -13.97 -10.95
CA ARG A 89 -9.85 -14.73 -10.78
C ARG A 89 -10.38 -15.27 -12.10
N LYS A 90 -10.27 -14.53 -13.20
CA LYS A 90 -10.64 -15.02 -14.55
C LYS A 90 -9.78 -16.20 -14.97
N ILE A 91 -8.45 -16.12 -14.78
CA ILE A 91 -7.52 -17.22 -15.06
C ILE A 91 -7.89 -18.45 -14.21
N LYS A 92 -8.09 -18.26 -12.90
CA LYS A 92 -8.47 -19.36 -11.99
C LYS A 92 -9.78 -20.01 -12.42
N LYS A 93 -10.75 -19.21 -12.86
CA LYS A 93 -12.04 -19.70 -13.38
C LYS A 93 -11.88 -20.50 -14.68
N ALA A 94 -11.01 -20.06 -15.60
CA ALA A 94 -10.73 -20.80 -16.84
C ALA A 94 -10.04 -22.14 -16.56
N LYS A 95 -9.04 -22.15 -15.66
CA LYS A 95 -8.38 -23.37 -15.20
C LYS A 95 -9.34 -24.34 -14.51
N ALA A 96 -10.25 -23.84 -13.68
CA ALA A 96 -11.25 -24.67 -13.01
C ALA A 96 -12.26 -25.30 -13.98
N LYS A 97 -12.44 -24.72 -15.17
CA LYS A 97 -13.26 -25.28 -16.26
C LYS A 97 -12.46 -26.15 -17.24
N THR A 98 -11.21 -26.50 -16.90
CA THR A 98 -10.30 -27.32 -17.73
C THR A 98 -10.09 -26.79 -19.15
N ASN A 99 -10.30 -25.48 -19.39
CA ASN A 99 -10.06 -24.83 -20.67
C ASN A 99 -8.62 -24.31 -20.72
N ASP A 100 -7.67 -25.20 -20.99
CA ASP A 100 -6.25 -24.90 -20.89
C ASP A 100 -5.75 -23.90 -21.93
N GLU A 101 -6.28 -23.92 -23.15
CA GLU A 101 -5.93 -22.96 -24.21
C GLU A 101 -6.30 -21.53 -23.80
N LEU A 102 -7.52 -21.35 -23.31
CA LEU A 102 -7.99 -20.05 -22.81
C LEU A 102 -7.17 -19.60 -21.60
N ALA A 103 -6.81 -20.51 -20.70
CA ALA A 103 -5.97 -20.18 -19.54
C ALA A 103 -4.57 -19.72 -19.97
N LYS A 104 -3.95 -20.37 -20.96
CA LYS A 104 -2.65 -19.98 -21.54
C LYS A 104 -2.73 -18.59 -22.21
N LEU A 105 -3.78 -18.33 -22.97
CA LEU A 105 -4.01 -17.04 -23.63
C LEU A 105 -4.27 -15.90 -22.63
N LEU A 106 -4.99 -16.18 -21.54
CA LEU A 106 -5.17 -15.20 -20.47
C LEU A 106 -3.84 -14.94 -19.74
N LEU A 107 -3.02 -15.97 -19.49
CA LEU A 107 -1.71 -15.78 -18.88
C LEU A 107 -0.79 -14.88 -19.73
N SER A 108 -0.77 -15.03 -21.06
CA SER A 108 0.05 -14.19 -21.93
C SER A 108 -0.42 -12.73 -22.00
N ARG A 109 -1.72 -12.48 -21.78
CA ARG A 109 -2.34 -11.14 -21.79
C ARG A 109 -2.54 -10.57 -20.39
N ALA A 110 -1.87 -11.13 -19.37
CA ALA A 110 -2.05 -10.68 -18.00
C ALA A 110 -1.62 -9.21 -17.85
N PRO A 111 -2.45 -8.35 -17.23
CA PRO A 111 -2.07 -6.97 -16.98
C PRO A 111 -0.90 -6.92 -15.99
N SER A 112 0.07 -6.05 -16.28
CA SER A 112 1.20 -5.74 -15.41
C SER A 112 1.23 -4.24 -15.12
N TYR A 113 1.83 -3.84 -14.00
CA TYR A 113 2.07 -2.45 -13.66
C TYR A 113 3.55 -2.15 -13.73
N ARG A 114 3.89 -0.94 -14.17
CA ARG A 114 5.25 -0.42 -14.15
C ARG A 114 5.48 0.33 -12.84
N LEU A 115 6.67 0.19 -12.28
CA LEU A 115 7.06 0.81 -11.00
C LEU A 115 7.76 2.16 -11.16
N ASP A 116 7.95 2.59 -12.39
CA ASP A 116 8.65 3.81 -12.78
C ASP A 116 8.09 5.07 -12.13
N MET A 117 6.77 5.25 -12.11
CA MET A 117 6.15 6.43 -11.48
C MET A 117 6.36 6.46 -9.96
N VAL A 118 6.24 5.30 -9.29
CA VAL A 118 6.42 5.19 -7.82
C VAL A 118 7.87 5.48 -7.41
N ILE A 119 8.83 5.01 -8.21
CA ILE A 119 10.25 5.28 -7.98
C ILE A 119 10.54 6.76 -8.17
N ARG A 120 9.99 7.37 -9.23
CA ARG A 120 10.21 8.79 -9.55
C ARG A 120 9.62 9.72 -8.48
N ASP A 121 8.40 9.46 -8.02
CA ASP A 121 7.77 10.22 -6.93
C ASP A 121 8.62 10.17 -5.66
N ARG A 122 9.16 8.99 -5.31
CA ARG A 122 10.05 8.84 -4.15
C ARG A 122 11.38 9.58 -4.32
N VAL A 123 11.97 9.55 -5.51
CA VAL A 123 13.22 10.27 -5.78
C VAL A 123 12.98 11.77 -5.63
N ILE A 124 11.91 12.31 -6.22
CA ILE A 124 11.55 13.72 -6.10
C ILE A 124 11.27 14.11 -4.64
N GLU A 125 10.50 13.32 -3.90
CA GLU A 125 10.20 13.59 -2.49
C GLU A 125 11.45 13.60 -1.59
N ASN A 126 12.38 12.66 -1.81
CA ASN A 126 13.57 12.53 -0.98
C ASN A 126 14.68 13.52 -1.38
N GLU A 127 14.83 13.82 -2.67
CA GLU A 127 15.91 14.66 -3.21
C GLU A 127 15.54 16.15 -3.21
N TYR A 128 14.34 16.52 -3.67
CA TYR A 128 13.95 17.93 -3.85
C TYR A 128 13.26 18.56 -2.63
N LEU A 129 12.47 17.80 -1.87
CA LEU A 129 11.74 18.34 -0.72
C LEU A 129 12.51 18.23 0.60
N GLY A 130 13.70 17.62 0.60
CA GLY A 130 14.54 17.45 1.78
C GLY A 130 13.86 16.66 2.91
N LEU A 131 12.77 15.95 2.59
CA LEU A 131 12.05 15.08 3.50
C LEU A 131 12.91 13.85 3.73
N ARG A 132 13.92 13.96 4.61
CA ARG A 132 14.79 12.88 5.10
C ARG A 132 13.98 11.89 5.95
N ASN A 133 12.94 11.31 5.38
CA ASN A 133 12.01 10.43 6.08
C ASN A 133 12.64 9.06 6.44
N GLY A 134 13.91 8.83 6.10
CA GLY A 134 14.61 7.58 6.40
C GLY A 134 14.03 6.35 5.69
N ILE A 135 13.33 6.54 4.56
CA ILE A 135 12.60 5.49 3.83
C ILE A 135 13.42 4.95 2.65
N LEU A 136 14.75 4.91 2.78
CA LEU A 136 15.57 3.96 2.04
C LEU A 136 16.06 2.93 3.05
N ASP A 137 15.52 1.71 2.97
CA ASP A 137 16.36 0.52 2.67
C ASP A 137 15.67 -0.83 2.92
N GLN A 138 14.57 -0.91 3.67
CA GLN A 138 14.02 -2.25 3.99
C GLN A 138 13.32 -2.93 2.80
N SER A 139 12.71 -2.17 1.89
CA SER A 139 12.15 -2.73 0.64
C SER A 139 13.23 -3.25 -0.31
N ALA A 140 14.37 -2.56 -0.36
CA ALA A 140 15.50 -2.90 -1.22
C ALA A 140 16.17 -4.20 -0.74
N ILE A 141 16.27 -4.38 0.58
CA ILE A 141 16.72 -5.62 1.21
C ILE A 141 15.74 -6.78 0.94
N LEU A 142 14.42 -6.55 1.02
CA LEU A 142 13.40 -7.60 0.83
C LEU A 142 13.22 -8.07 -0.62
N LEU A 143 13.58 -7.24 -1.60
CA LEU A 143 13.53 -7.58 -3.02
C LEU A 143 14.90 -8.01 -3.58
N SER A 144 15.95 -7.97 -2.77
CA SER A 144 17.27 -8.51 -3.09
C SER A 144 17.26 -10.03 -2.94
N SER A 145 17.63 -10.74 -4.00
CA SER A 145 18.02 -12.15 -3.89
C SER A 145 19.13 -12.33 -2.84
N HIS A 146 19.12 -13.44 -2.09
CA HIS A 146 20.09 -13.71 -1.04
C HIS A 146 21.52 -13.57 -1.59
N GLY A 147 22.30 -12.64 -1.05
CA GLY A 147 23.71 -12.42 -1.39
C GLY A 147 24.03 -11.34 -2.44
N CYS A 148 23.05 -10.59 -2.96
CA CYS A 148 23.30 -9.58 -4.01
C CYS A 148 22.77 -8.18 -3.64
N LEU A 149 23.35 -7.52 -2.63
CA LEU A 149 22.89 -6.17 -2.23
C LEU A 149 23.32 -5.04 -3.20
N THR A 150 24.15 -5.30 -4.21
CA THR A 150 24.77 -4.23 -5.02
C THR A 150 24.87 -4.48 -6.53
N CYS A 151 24.04 -5.35 -7.10
CA CYS A 151 23.96 -5.50 -8.56
C CYS A 151 22.78 -4.71 -9.15
N MET A 152 22.63 -3.43 -8.81
CA MET A 152 21.93 -2.49 -9.69
C MET A 152 22.87 -2.23 -10.86
N ASN A 153 22.67 -2.90 -11.99
CA ASN A 153 23.50 -2.71 -13.17
C ASN A 153 23.28 -1.25 -13.67
N CYS A 154 24.19 -0.34 -13.33
CA CYS A 154 24.11 1.10 -13.59
C CYS A 154 24.13 1.49 -15.08
N LYS A 155 24.10 0.52 -16.02
CA LYS A 155 24.13 0.80 -17.46
C LYS A 155 22.83 1.39 -18.03
N ILE A 156 21.73 1.43 -17.26
CA ILE A 156 20.45 2.03 -17.69
C ILE A 156 20.28 3.48 -17.17
N LEU A 157 21.28 4.04 -16.47
CA LEU A 157 21.28 5.45 -16.02
C LEU A 157 22.00 6.41 -16.98
N LYS A 158 22.22 6.01 -18.25
CA LYS A 158 22.85 6.85 -19.28
C LYS A 158 21.89 7.44 -20.32
N VAL A 159 20.57 7.33 -20.13
CA VAL A 159 19.60 8.05 -20.95
C VAL A 159 18.50 8.62 -20.04
N LEU A 160 18.80 9.77 -19.45
CA LEU A 160 17.95 10.95 -19.22
C LEU A 160 18.66 11.88 -18.24
#